data_AF-A0A7Y5RQ40-F1
#
_entry.id   AF-A0A7Y5RQ40-F1
#
_cell.length_a   1.000
_cell.length_b   1.000
_cell.length_c   1.000
_cell.angle_alpha   90.00
_cell.angle_beta   90.00
_cell.angle_gamma   90.00
#
_symmetry.space_group_name_H-M   'P 1'
#
loop_
_entity.id
_entity.type
_entity.pdbx_description
1 polymer ?
#
loop_
_entity_poly.entity_id
_entity_poly.type
_entity_poly.pdbx_seq_one_letter_code
_entity_poly.pdbx_strand_id
1 'polypeptide(L)'
;MHDLLTIDLDAALASGKFQVMLGAALWLGFLHTVLGPDHYVPFAMMAKAHQWSRKKVLWVTFLCGLGHCASSVVIAVIVAIPGAAAVGWNYEEFQEHRGPIAAWALMGLGLAFTTWGVVRALRGKQHSHVHIHGGQEPHVHVHDHAAPDHMHVHNEAHVHGPDQKVRKLTPWVLFTVFVFGPCESLIPLMLVALPLAGWGGASLIAVSFSGVTCLTIMVLVGLLLLGMRRIPFPWLDRWATTLAGVSLIACGAAIQWLGL
;
A
#
# COMPACT_ATOMS: atom_id res chain seq x y z
N MET A 1 -9.91 -16.40 31.12
CA MET A 1 -8.55 -16.57 30.54
C MET A 1 -8.08 -18.02 30.48
N HIS A 2 -8.29 -18.83 31.53
CA HIS A 2 -7.88 -20.24 31.55
C HIS A 2 -8.58 -21.10 30.47
N ASP A 3 -9.83 -20.79 30.12
CA ASP A 3 -10.60 -21.53 29.09
C ASP A 3 -10.17 -21.24 27.65
N LEU A 4 -9.49 -20.13 27.36
CA LEU A 4 -9.03 -19.77 26.01
C LEU A 4 -7.69 -20.45 25.63
N LEU A 5 -6.97 -20.96 26.64
CA LEU A 5 -5.72 -21.70 26.47
C LEU A 5 -5.94 -23.21 26.31
N THR A 6 -7.14 -23.70 26.64
CA THR A 6 -7.48 -25.14 26.68
C THR A 6 -8.41 -25.57 25.55
N ILE A 7 -8.73 -24.68 24.59
CA ILE A 7 -9.51 -25.05 23.41
C ILE A 7 -8.66 -25.98 22.54
N ASP A 8 -9.17 -27.19 22.33
CA ASP A 8 -8.53 -28.18 21.47
C ASP A 8 -8.57 -27.73 20.01
N LEU A 9 -7.38 -27.42 19.47
CA LEU A 9 -7.21 -26.97 18.10
C LEU A 9 -7.62 -28.04 17.10
N ASP A 10 -7.44 -29.32 17.42
CA ASP A 10 -7.77 -30.42 16.52
C ASP A 10 -9.30 -30.55 16.39
N ALA A 11 -10.02 -30.43 17.51
CA ALA A 11 -11.48 -30.35 17.51
C ALA A 11 -11.99 -29.11 16.76
N ALA A 12 -11.33 -27.96 16.90
CA ALA A 12 -11.67 -26.75 16.18
C ALA A 12 -11.45 -26.89 14.66
N LEU A 13 -10.32 -27.49 14.23
CA LEU A 13 -10.01 -27.77 12.82
C LEU A 13 -11.00 -28.73 12.17
N ALA A 14 -11.54 -29.68 12.94
CA ALA A 14 -12.60 -30.57 12.49
C ALA A 14 -13.97 -29.86 12.38
N SER A 15 -14.13 -28.67 12.97
CA SER A 15 -15.38 -27.92 12.93
C SER A 15 -15.56 -27.21 11.58
N GLY A 16 -16.73 -27.38 10.95
CA GLY A 16 -17.04 -26.69 9.69
C GLY A 16 -17.05 -25.16 9.83
N LYS A 17 -17.38 -24.62 11.01
CA LYS A 17 -17.36 -23.18 11.29
C LYS A 17 -15.95 -22.60 11.19
N PHE A 18 -14.97 -23.23 11.83
CA PHE A 18 -13.59 -22.77 11.79
C PHE A 18 -12.98 -22.93 10.39
N GLN A 19 -13.30 -24.01 9.68
CA GLN A 19 -12.86 -24.21 8.29
C GLN A 19 -13.37 -23.11 7.35
N VAL A 20 -14.65 -22.73 7.46
CA VAL A 20 -15.23 -21.62 6.68
C VAL A 20 -14.51 -20.31 7.01
N MET A 21 -14.24 -20.04 8.29
CA MET A 21 -13.52 -18.83 8.71
C MET A 21 -12.08 -18.82 8.22
N LEU A 22 -11.39 -19.96 8.22
CA LEU A 22 -10.05 -20.09 7.63
C LEU A 22 -10.07 -19.82 6.12
N GLY A 23 -11.06 -20.37 5.41
CA GLY A 23 -11.30 -20.05 4.00
C GLY A 23 -11.55 -18.57 3.77
N ALA A 24 -12.37 -17.94 4.61
CA ALA A 24 -12.65 -16.51 4.56
C ALA A 24 -11.38 -15.67 4.80
N ALA A 25 -10.53 -16.05 5.76
CA ALA A 25 -9.27 -15.38 6.03
C ALA A 25 -8.31 -15.45 4.83
N LEU A 26 -8.19 -16.61 4.18
CA LEU A 26 -7.40 -16.77 2.95
C LEU A 26 -7.95 -15.89 1.82
N TRP A 27 -9.27 -15.92 1.59
CA TRP A 27 -9.92 -15.15 0.53
C TRP A 27 -9.84 -13.64 0.77
N LEU A 28 -10.13 -13.19 2.00
CA LEU A 28 -9.98 -11.78 2.36
C LEU A 28 -8.52 -11.37 2.20
N GLY A 29 -7.57 -12.19 2.68
CA GLY A 29 -6.13 -12.02 2.50
C GLY A 29 -5.72 -11.72 1.04
N PHE A 30 -6.26 -12.50 0.12
CA PHE A 30 -6.05 -12.32 -1.30
C PHE A 30 -6.75 -11.08 -1.84
N LEU A 31 -8.06 -10.94 -1.61
CA LEU A 31 -8.89 -9.90 -2.23
C LEU A 31 -8.52 -8.50 -1.77
N HIS A 32 -8.28 -8.26 -0.48
CA HIS A 32 -7.90 -6.92 -0.02
C HIS A 32 -6.57 -6.49 -0.65
N THR A 33 -5.63 -7.43 -0.84
CA THR A 33 -4.33 -7.13 -1.46
C THR A 33 -4.47 -6.84 -2.95
N VAL A 34 -5.30 -7.62 -3.66
CA VAL A 34 -5.53 -7.43 -5.11
C VAL A 34 -6.29 -6.14 -5.38
N LEU A 35 -7.33 -5.87 -4.59
CA LEU A 35 -8.21 -4.71 -4.75
C LEU A 35 -7.63 -3.42 -4.15
N GLY A 36 -6.60 -3.51 -3.30
CA GLY A 36 -5.86 -2.38 -2.76
C GLY A 36 -4.64 -2.01 -3.61
N PRO A 37 -4.76 -1.18 -4.67
CA PRO A 37 -3.62 -0.76 -5.47
C PRO A 37 -2.57 0.01 -4.66
N ASP A 38 -2.99 0.66 -3.58
CA ASP A 38 -2.14 1.32 -2.59
C ASP A 38 -1.17 0.35 -1.90
N HIS A 39 -1.43 -0.96 -1.92
CA HIS A 39 -0.56 -1.95 -1.31
C HIS A 39 0.62 -2.34 -2.20
N TYR A 40 0.49 -2.33 -3.54
CA TYR A 40 1.55 -2.83 -4.44
C TYR A 40 2.11 -1.79 -5.41
N VAL A 41 1.31 -0.80 -5.83
CA VAL A 41 1.74 0.24 -6.78
C VAL A 41 2.90 1.09 -6.24
N PRO A 42 2.92 1.52 -4.95
CA PRO A 42 4.01 2.33 -4.43
C PRO A 42 5.38 1.65 -4.55
N PHE A 43 5.47 0.32 -4.38
CA PHE A 43 6.73 -0.41 -4.52
C PHE A 43 7.25 -0.39 -5.96
N ALA A 44 6.38 -0.60 -6.94
CA ALA A 44 6.73 -0.55 -8.35
C ALA A 44 7.15 0.87 -8.78
N MET A 45 6.45 1.90 -8.31
CA MET A 45 6.80 3.30 -8.56
C MET A 45 8.15 3.67 -7.94
N MET A 46 8.39 3.27 -6.68
CA MET A 46 9.66 3.47 -5.99
C MET A 46 10.82 2.76 -6.69
N ALA A 47 10.58 1.55 -7.19
CA ALA A 47 11.56 0.83 -7.99
C ALA A 47 11.99 1.61 -9.24
N LYS A 48 11.02 2.19 -9.97
CA LYS A 48 11.28 3.02 -11.17
C LYS A 48 11.99 4.32 -10.80
N ALA A 49 11.51 5.03 -9.78
CA ALA A 49 12.05 6.33 -9.37
C ALA A 49 13.50 6.24 -8.85
N HIS A 50 13.83 5.19 -8.11
CA HIS A 50 15.15 5.00 -7.50
C HIS A 50 16.02 3.95 -8.18
N GLN A 51 15.61 3.43 -9.35
CA GLN A 51 16.33 2.40 -10.10
C GLN A 51 16.72 1.18 -9.22
N TRP A 52 15.82 0.75 -8.34
CA TRP A 52 16.12 -0.38 -7.45
C TRP A 52 16.20 -1.70 -8.22
N SER A 53 17.13 -2.56 -7.82
CA SER A 53 17.19 -3.93 -8.33
C SER A 53 15.93 -4.71 -7.93
N ARG A 54 15.50 -5.65 -8.76
CA ARG A 54 14.32 -6.50 -8.48
C ARG A 54 14.41 -7.17 -7.11
N LYS A 55 15.60 -7.67 -6.75
CA LYS A 55 15.85 -8.28 -5.44
C LYS A 55 15.57 -7.30 -4.30
N LYS A 56 16.03 -6.04 -4.42
CA LYS A 56 15.80 -5.02 -3.40
C LYS A 56 14.33 -4.68 -3.25
N VAL A 57 13.60 -4.51 -4.36
CA VAL A 57 12.16 -4.22 -4.32
C VAL A 57 11.43 -5.35 -3.62
N LEU A 58 11.69 -6.60 -4.03
CA LEU A 58 11.01 -7.76 -3.46
C LEU A 58 11.28 -7.89 -1.95
N TRP A 59 12.53 -7.70 -1.51
CA TRP A 59 12.87 -7.72 -0.09
C TRP A 59 12.20 -6.61 0.71
N VAL A 60 12.20 -5.38 0.19
CA VAL A 60 11.56 -4.25 0.87
C VAL A 60 10.05 -4.47 0.97
N THR A 61 9.40 -4.94 -0.10
CA THR A 61 7.97 -5.27 -0.08
C THR A 61 7.66 -6.39 0.90
N PHE A 62 8.46 -7.46 0.93
CA PHE A 62 8.27 -8.55 1.88
C PHE A 62 8.37 -8.06 3.33
N LEU A 63 9.39 -7.27 3.67
CA LEU A 63 9.56 -6.72 5.02
C LEU A 63 8.44 -5.74 5.40
N CYS A 64 7.96 -4.93 4.47
CA CYS A 64 6.82 -4.04 4.71
C CYS A 64 5.52 -4.84 4.91
N GLY A 65 5.26 -5.85 4.08
CA GLY A 65 4.11 -6.73 4.21
C GLY A 65 4.10 -7.49 5.54
N LEU A 66 5.26 -8.01 5.94
CA LEU A 66 5.44 -8.67 7.24
C LEU A 66 5.21 -7.69 8.40
N GLY A 67 5.78 -6.48 8.32
CA GLY A 67 5.60 -5.45 9.34
C GLY A 67 4.15 -4.99 9.49
N HIS A 68 3.45 -4.81 8.37
CA HIS A 68 2.02 -4.46 8.31
C HIS A 68 1.13 -5.55 8.94
N CYS A 69 1.39 -6.82 8.61
CA CYS A 69 0.64 -7.92 9.21
C CYS A 69 0.95 -8.05 10.71
N ALA A 70 2.22 -7.96 11.09
CA ALA A 70 2.66 -8.07 12.48
C ALA A 70 2.09 -6.95 13.37
N SER A 71 2.05 -5.70 12.88
CA SER A 71 1.44 -4.59 13.63
C SER A 71 -0.06 -4.82 13.85
N SER A 72 -0.75 -5.37 12.85
CA SER A 72 -2.17 -5.73 12.95
C SER A 72 -2.42 -6.84 13.98
N VAL A 73 -1.56 -7.86 14.02
CA VAL A 73 -1.60 -8.92 15.05
C VAL A 73 -1.37 -8.33 16.44
N VAL A 74 -0.39 -7.46 16.60
CA VAL A 74 -0.10 -6.80 17.90
C VAL A 74 -1.31 -6.00 18.37
N ILE A 75 -1.94 -5.23 17.48
CA ILE A 75 -3.16 -4.48 17.81
C ILE A 75 -4.30 -5.44 18.20
N ALA A 76 -4.50 -6.52 17.45
CA ALA A 76 -5.53 -7.51 17.76
C ALA A 76 -5.32 -8.15 19.13
N VAL A 77 -4.08 -8.49 19.51
CA VAL A 77 -3.75 -9.01 20.84
C VAL A 77 -4.02 -7.96 21.93
N ILE A 78 -3.61 -6.71 21.71
CA ILE A 78 -3.85 -5.61 22.65
C ILE A 78 -5.35 -5.37 22.85
N VAL A 79 -6.17 -5.51 21.81
CA VAL A 79 -7.63 -5.38 21.89
C VAL A 79 -8.29 -6.62 22.50
N ALA A 80 -7.76 -7.81 22.22
CA ALA A 80 -8.29 -9.08 22.73
C ALA A 80 -8.15 -9.21 24.25
N ILE A 81 -7.07 -8.70 24.85
CA ILE A 81 -6.82 -8.83 26.30
C ILE A 81 -7.88 -8.09 27.14
N PRO A 82 -8.20 -6.80 26.90
CA PRO A 82 -9.32 -6.11 27.54
C PRO A 82 -10.68 -6.70 27.16
N GLY A 83 -10.88 -7.08 25.89
CA GLY A 83 -12.12 -7.69 25.41
C GLY A 83 -12.46 -9.02 26.11
N ALA A 84 -11.44 -9.81 26.47
CA ALA A 84 -11.59 -11.07 27.21
C ALA A 84 -11.75 -10.88 28.74
N ALA A 85 -11.52 -9.67 29.27
CA ALA A 85 -11.55 -9.36 30.71
C ALA A 85 -12.87 -8.68 31.18
N ALA A 86 -13.86 -8.52 30.31
CA ALA A 86 -15.19 -7.94 30.57
C ALA A 86 -15.18 -6.45 30.98
N VAL A 87 -15.09 -5.50 30.02
CA VAL A 87 -15.42 -4.08 30.24
C VAL A 87 -15.91 -3.44 28.93
N GLY A 88 -16.97 -2.61 29.00
CA GLY A 88 -17.67 -1.97 27.89
C GLY A 88 -16.86 -0.96 27.06
N TRP A 89 -15.87 -1.44 26.31
CA TRP A 89 -15.37 -0.75 25.14
C TRP A 89 -16.34 -0.98 23.98
N ASN A 90 -17.01 0.09 23.53
CA ASN A 90 -17.74 0.10 22.26
C ASN A 90 -16.73 0.08 21.10
N TYR A 91 -16.04 -1.05 20.93
CA TYR A 91 -15.22 -1.30 19.75
C TYR A 91 -16.06 -1.18 18.47
N GLU A 92 -17.34 -1.56 18.54
CA GLU A 92 -18.33 -1.40 17.47
C GLU A 92 -18.48 0.07 17.05
N GLU A 93 -18.65 1.00 17.99
CA GLU A 93 -18.81 2.43 17.71
C GLU A 93 -17.53 3.05 17.11
N PHE A 94 -16.34 2.61 17.55
CA PHE A 94 -15.08 3.04 16.94
C PHE A 94 -14.89 2.48 15.51
N GLN A 95 -15.30 1.24 15.27
CA GLN A 95 -15.24 0.64 13.93
C GLN A 95 -16.23 1.30 12.96
N GLU A 96 -17.47 1.55 13.40
CA GLU A 96 -18.51 2.19 12.60
C GLU A 96 -18.11 3.58 12.08
N HIS A 97 -17.30 4.34 12.84
CA HIS A 97 -16.85 5.66 12.41
C HIS A 97 -15.56 5.64 11.58
N ARG A 98 -14.73 4.59 11.71
CA ARG A 98 -13.41 4.56 11.05
C ARG A 98 -13.53 4.45 9.52
N GLY A 99 -14.37 3.54 9.04
CA GLY A 99 -14.60 3.28 7.62
C GLY A 99 -15.08 4.52 6.87
N PRO A 100 -16.16 5.20 7.31
CA PRO A 100 -16.62 6.45 6.71
C PRO A 100 -15.59 7.57 6.72
N ILE A 101 -14.85 7.76 7.83
CA ILE A 101 -13.80 8.80 7.92
C ILE A 101 -12.68 8.50 6.91
N ALA A 102 -12.22 7.25 6.83
CA ALA A 102 -11.20 6.83 5.87
C ALA A 102 -11.69 7.00 4.42
N ALA A 103 -12.93 6.62 4.13
CA ALA A 103 -13.53 6.78 2.81
C ALA A 103 -13.60 8.25 2.37
N TRP A 104 -14.08 9.15 3.25
CA TRP A 104 -14.12 10.58 2.96
C TRP A 104 -12.72 11.18 2.78
N ALA A 105 -11.74 10.76 3.58
CA ALA A 105 -10.36 11.18 3.43
C ALA A 105 -9.75 10.72 2.10
N LEU A 106 -9.97 9.46 1.70
CA LEU A 106 -9.52 8.90 0.42
C LEU A 106 -10.18 9.60 -0.77
N MET A 107 -11.50 9.83 -0.71
CA MET A 107 -12.22 10.57 -1.74
C MET A 107 -11.73 12.01 -1.85
N GLY A 108 -11.52 12.70 -0.73
CA GLY A 108 -11.02 14.09 -0.71
C GLY A 108 -9.60 14.20 -1.27
N LEU A 109 -8.70 13.34 -0.82
CA LEU A 109 -7.32 13.27 -1.33
C LEU A 109 -7.31 12.87 -2.82
N GLY A 110 -8.13 11.90 -3.19
CA GLY A 110 -8.29 11.46 -4.57
C GLY A 110 -8.80 12.56 -5.50
N LEU A 111 -9.74 13.40 -5.03
CA LEU A 111 -10.21 14.57 -5.77
C LEU A 111 -9.10 15.62 -5.94
N ALA A 112 -8.32 15.88 -4.89
CA ALA A 112 -7.16 16.78 -4.98
C ALA A 112 -6.12 16.27 -5.97
N PHE A 113 -5.79 14.97 -5.95
CA PHE A 113 -4.83 14.36 -6.88
C PHE A 113 -5.37 14.32 -8.32
N THR A 114 -6.66 14.05 -8.50
CA THR A 114 -7.30 14.03 -9.81
C THR A 114 -7.30 15.42 -10.43
N THR A 115 -7.75 16.44 -9.69
CA THR A 115 -7.78 17.83 -10.16
C THR A 115 -6.38 18.34 -10.47
N TRP A 116 -5.41 18.14 -9.56
CA TRP A 116 -4.01 18.48 -9.81
C TRP A 116 -3.43 17.74 -11.02
N GLY A 117 -3.69 16.44 -11.12
CA GLY A 117 -3.21 15.59 -12.22
C GLY A 117 -3.75 16.05 -13.57
N VAL A 118 -5.05 16.36 -13.65
CA VAL A 118 -5.69 16.90 -14.86
C VAL A 118 -5.09 18.26 -15.21
N VAL A 119 -4.97 19.17 -14.25
CA VAL A 119 -4.38 20.51 -14.48
C VAL A 119 -2.94 20.37 -14.99
N ARG A 120 -2.13 19.50 -14.37
CA ARG A 120 -0.75 19.22 -14.80
C ARG A 120 -0.68 18.59 -16.19
N ALA A 121 -1.55 17.61 -16.46
CA ALA A 121 -1.61 16.93 -17.75
C ALA A 121 -2.03 17.88 -18.87
N LEU A 122 -3.01 18.75 -18.63
CA LEU A 122 -3.51 19.72 -19.61
C LEU A 122 -2.55 20.90 -19.82
N ARG A 123 -1.82 21.33 -18.79
CA ARG A 123 -0.80 22.40 -18.89
C ARG A 123 0.50 21.99 -19.59
N GLY A 124 0.67 20.70 -19.90
CA GLY A 124 1.60 20.22 -20.92
C GLY A 124 3.08 20.63 -20.77
N LYS A 125 3.64 20.70 -19.55
CA LYS A 125 5.03 21.13 -19.37
C LYS A 125 5.96 20.17 -18.63
N GLN A 126 7.16 20.08 -19.22
CA GLN A 126 8.45 19.52 -18.80
C GLN A 126 8.63 18.00 -18.92
N HIS A 127 9.11 17.60 -20.11
CA HIS A 127 9.79 16.33 -20.33
C HIS A 127 11.25 16.48 -19.89
N SER A 128 11.74 15.54 -19.09
CA SER A 128 13.17 15.36 -18.84
C SER A 128 13.68 14.22 -19.71
N HIS A 129 14.70 14.51 -20.54
CA HIS A 129 15.41 13.49 -21.32
C HIS A 129 16.80 13.29 -20.72
N VAL A 130 17.27 12.05 -20.72
CA VAL A 130 18.66 11.71 -20.37
C VAL A 130 19.49 11.86 -21.64
N HIS A 131 20.49 12.74 -21.61
CA HIS A 131 21.51 12.80 -22.65
C HIS A 131 22.74 12.01 -22.21
N ILE A 132 23.28 11.19 -23.11
CA ILE A 132 24.62 10.61 -23.00
C ILE A 132 25.49 11.38 -23.99
N HIS A 133 26.35 12.25 -23.48
CA HIS A 133 27.43 12.84 -24.28
C HIS A 133 28.63 11.89 -24.22
N GLY A 134 29.33 11.74 -25.34
CA GLY A 134 30.49 10.87 -25.46
C GLY A 134 31.50 11.13 -24.34
N GLY A 135 31.51 10.23 -23.35
CA GLY A 135 32.57 10.12 -22.35
C GLY A 135 32.31 10.63 -20.93
N GLN A 136 31.12 11.12 -20.54
CA GLN A 136 30.86 11.56 -19.14
C GLN A 136 29.51 11.09 -18.58
N GLU A 137 29.41 11.07 -17.23
CA GLU A 137 28.30 10.47 -16.48
C GLU A 137 26.91 11.06 -16.84
N PRO A 138 25.85 10.24 -16.80
CA PRO A 138 24.50 10.66 -17.20
C PRO A 138 23.96 11.77 -16.29
N HIS A 139 23.49 12.87 -16.87
CA HIS A 139 22.78 13.93 -16.15
C HIS A 139 21.44 14.27 -16.83
N VAL A 140 20.55 14.90 -16.06
CA VAL A 140 19.16 15.17 -16.45
C VAL A 140 18.94 16.68 -16.55
N HIS A 141 18.50 17.16 -17.70
CA HIS A 141 18.05 18.55 -17.89
C HIS A 141 16.51 18.65 -17.89
N VAL A 142 16.02 19.82 -17.46
CA VAL A 142 14.61 20.22 -17.49
C VAL A 142 14.53 21.46 -18.38
N HIS A 143 13.79 21.39 -19.50
CA HIS A 143 13.60 22.54 -20.41
C HIS A 143 12.17 23.09 -20.34
N ASP A 144 12.03 24.42 -20.40
CA ASP A 144 10.76 25.12 -20.64
C ASP A 144 10.80 25.75 -22.05
N HIS A 145 10.03 25.19 -22.99
CA HIS A 145 9.86 25.77 -24.33
C HIS A 145 8.66 26.71 -24.33
N ALA A 146 8.81 27.89 -23.75
CA ALA A 146 7.76 28.91 -23.72
C ALA A 146 8.14 30.22 -24.43
N ALA A 147 9.30 30.30 -25.08
CA ALA A 147 9.70 31.46 -25.87
C ALA A 147 10.47 31.02 -27.13
N PRO A 148 10.41 31.79 -28.23
CA PRO A 148 11.03 31.40 -29.49
C PRO A 148 12.56 31.51 -29.40
N ASP A 149 13.21 30.42 -29.78
CA ASP A 149 14.52 30.33 -30.43
C ASP A 149 15.67 31.16 -29.81
N HIS A 150 16.52 30.52 -29.02
CA HIS A 150 17.91 30.96 -28.81
C HIS A 150 18.84 29.79 -28.49
N MET A 151 19.94 29.77 -29.22
CA MET A 151 21.07 28.85 -29.14
C MET A 151 22.03 29.38 -28.05
N HIS A 152 22.35 28.57 -27.02
CA HIS A 152 23.31 28.95 -25.99
C HIS A 152 24.52 28.00 -25.96
N VAL A 153 25.70 28.62 -26.03
CA VAL A 153 27.00 28.02 -25.70
C VAL A 153 27.12 28.01 -24.17
N HIS A 154 27.34 26.85 -23.56
CA HIS A 154 27.62 26.76 -22.12
C HIS A 154 29.10 27.02 -21.86
N ASN A 155 29.41 28.14 -21.22
CA ASN A 155 30.64 28.35 -20.45
C ASN A 155 30.29 28.28 -18.95
N GLU A 156 31.22 27.75 -18.17
CA GLU A 156 31.05 27.32 -16.78
C GLU A 156 30.59 28.45 -15.83
N ALA A 157 29.51 28.20 -15.10
CA ALA A 157 29.22 28.83 -13.79
C ALA A 157 28.16 28.00 -13.05
N HIS A 158 28.60 27.17 -12.11
CA HIS A 158 27.72 26.46 -11.19
C HIS A 158 27.02 27.43 -10.23
N VAL A 159 25.77 27.77 -10.51
CA VAL A 159 24.86 28.42 -9.56
C VAL A 159 23.92 27.37 -8.99
N HIS A 160 24.10 27.05 -7.71
CA HIS A 160 23.18 26.19 -6.98
C HIS A 160 21.87 26.96 -6.67
N GLY A 161 20.82 26.71 -7.46
CA GLY A 161 19.46 27.15 -7.15
C GLY A 161 18.85 26.35 -5.99
N PRO A 162 18.14 26.98 -5.05
CA PRO A 162 17.64 26.33 -3.84
C PRO A 162 16.28 25.67 -4.07
N ASP A 163 16.15 24.64 -4.93
CA ASP A 163 14.83 23.99 -5.13
C ASP A 163 14.89 22.52 -5.61
N GLN A 164 15.83 21.74 -5.07
CA GLN A 164 15.93 20.29 -5.33
C GLN A 164 15.61 19.42 -4.09
N LYS A 165 14.63 19.83 -3.28
CA LYS A 165 14.00 18.97 -2.27
C LYS A 165 12.75 18.29 -2.83
N VAL A 166 12.85 17.63 -3.99
CA VAL A 166 11.96 16.48 -4.22
C VAL A 166 12.46 15.42 -3.24
N ARG A 167 11.85 15.39 -2.04
CA ARG A 167 12.22 14.50 -0.94
C ARG A 167 12.46 13.11 -1.51
N LYS A 168 13.69 12.61 -1.42
CA LYS A 168 14.01 11.20 -1.62
C LYS A 168 13.13 10.45 -0.62
N LEU A 169 11.96 9.97 -1.05
CA LEU A 169 11.12 9.10 -0.23
C LEU A 169 11.98 7.87 0.04
N THR A 170 12.44 7.70 1.26
CA THR A 170 13.29 6.57 1.62
C THR A 170 12.42 5.32 1.77
N PRO A 171 12.97 4.11 1.62
CA PRO A 171 12.25 2.87 1.97
C PRO A 171 11.56 2.94 3.34
N TRP A 172 12.13 3.72 4.27
CA TRP A 172 11.58 4.01 5.58
C TRP A 172 10.19 4.63 5.56
N VAL A 173 9.91 5.55 4.64
CA VAL A 173 8.57 6.16 4.55
C VAL A 173 7.54 5.08 4.22
N LEU A 174 7.86 4.21 3.26
CA LEU A 174 6.98 3.11 2.85
C LEU A 174 6.77 2.12 4.00
N PHE A 175 7.85 1.76 4.70
CA PHE A 175 7.75 0.90 5.88
C PHE A 175 6.88 1.54 6.97
N THR A 176 7.08 2.81 7.30
CA THR A 176 6.27 3.49 8.33
C THR A 176 4.80 3.55 7.97
N VAL A 177 4.46 3.89 6.72
CA VAL A 177 3.06 3.96 6.28
C VAL A 177 2.39 2.59 6.39
N PHE A 178 3.06 1.52 5.97
CA PHE A 178 2.52 0.16 6.02
C PHE A 178 2.39 -0.37 7.44
N VAL A 179 3.38 -0.13 8.31
CA VAL A 179 3.35 -0.57 9.71
C VAL A 179 2.24 0.14 10.49
N PHE A 180 2.05 1.45 10.26
CA PHE A 180 1.04 2.24 10.97
C PHE A 180 -0.35 2.23 10.31
N GLY A 181 -0.49 1.68 9.11
CA GLY A 181 -1.79 1.39 8.51
C GLY A 181 -2.19 -0.05 8.83
N PRO A 182 -2.80 -0.36 9.98
CA PRO A 182 -3.16 -1.74 10.31
C PRO A 182 -4.21 -2.28 9.35
N CYS A 183 -4.14 -3.58 9.10
CA CYS A 183 -5.13 -4.32 8.34
C CYS A 183 -6.41 -4.46 9.17
N GLU A 184 -7.40 -3.63 8.85
CA GLU A 184 -8.73 -3.67 9.47
C GLU A 184 -9.40 -5.04 9.30
N SER A 185 -9.09 -5.80 8.24
CA SER A 185 -9.70 -7.12 8.01
C SER A 185 -9.18 -8.20 8.96
N LEU A 186 -7.93 -8.12 9.40
CA LEU A 186 -7.29 -9.16 10.22
C LEU A 186 -7.74 -9.09 11.69
N ILE A 187 -7.95 -7.89 12.22
CA ILE A 187 -8.27 -7.69 13.64
C ILE A 187 -9.60 -8.40 14.03
N PRO A 188 -10.74 -8.17 13.34
CA PRO A 188 -12.00 -8.85 13.64
C PRO A 188 -11.91 -10.37 13.46
N LEU A 189 -11.20 -10.84 12.43
CA LEU A 189 -11.00 -12.27 12.20
C LEU A 189 -10.30 -12.94 13.38
N MET A 190 -9.27 -12.31 13.94
CA MET A 190 -8.59 -12.82 15.14
C MET A 190 -9.50 -12.80 16.37
N LEU A 191 -10.27 -11.74 16.56
CA LEU A 191 -11.18 -11.60 17.70
C LEU A 191 -12.31 -12.63 17.67
N VAL A 192 -12.86 -12.93 16.50
CA VAL A 192 -13.90 -13.97 16.32
C VAL A 192 -13.30 -15.38 16.43
N ALA A 193 -12.05 -15.59 16.01
CA ALA A 193 -11.39 -16.88 16.12
C ALA A 193 -11.05 -17.28 17.56
N LEU A 194 -10.79 -16.29 18.42
CA LEU A 194 -10.36 -16.52 19.80
C LEU A 194 -11.37 -17.34 20.63
N PRO A 195 -12.68 -17.03 20.70
CA PRO A 195 -13.65 -17.85 21.42
C PRO A 195 -13.96 -19.19 20.73
N LEU A 196 -13.68 -19.33 19.43
CA LEU A 196 -13.99 -20.54 18.65
C LEU A 196 -12.90 -21.61 18.72
N ALA A 197 -11.64 -21.18 18.75
CA ALA A 197 -10.48 -22.06 18.56
C ALA A 197 -9.27 -21.67 19.43
N GLY A 198 -9.49 -20.79 20.41
CA GLY A 198 -8.46 -20.31 21.33
C GLY A 198 -7.36 -19.52 20.62
N TRP A 199 -6.24 -19.34 21.33
CA TRP A 199 -5.07 -18.68 20.78
C TRP A 199 -4.47 -19.44 19.60
N GLY A 200 -4.53 -20.78 19.60
CA GLY A 200 -4.02 -21.61 18.50
C GLY A 200 -4.75 -21.33 17.19
N GLY A 201 -6.08 -21.31 17.20
CA GLY A 201 -6.86 -21.01 16.01
C GLY A 201 -6.75 -19.55 15.57
N ALA A 202 -6.73 -18.60 16.50
CA ALA A 202 -6.49 -17.19 16.19
C ALA A 202 -5.11 -16.98 15.54
N SER A 203 -4.06 -17.64 16.03
CA SER A 203 -2.72 -17.62 15.42
C SER A 203 -2.73 -18.26 14.03
N LEU A 204 -3.44 -19.37 13.83
CA LEU A 204 -3.53 -20.00 12.52
C LEU A 204 -4.21 -19.07 11.49
N ILE A 205 -5.32 -18.44 11.86
CA ILE A 205 -5.99 -17.43 11.03
C ILE A 205 -5.03 -16.29 10.66
N ALA A 206 -4.30 -15.76 11.65
CA ALA A 206 -3.35 -14.68 11.43
C ALA A 206 -2.21 -15.07 10.48
N VAL A 207 -1.62 -16.24 10.66
CA VAL A 207 -0.54 -16.75 9.80
C VAL A 207 -1.06 -17.02 8.39
N SER A 208 -2.22 -17.65 8.25
CA SER A 208 -2.83 -17.95 6.95
C SER A 208 -3.17 -16.67 6.17
N PHE A 209 -3.82 -15.69 6.81
CA PHE A 209 -4.09 -14.39 6.22
C PHE A 209 -2.79 -13.71 5.79
N SER A 210 -1.84 -13.55 6.72
CA SER A 210 -0.57 -12.85 6.47
C SER A 210 0.26 -13.50 5.38
N GLY A 211 0.28 -14.84 5.33
CA GLY A 211 0.98 -15.62 4.33
C GLY A 211 0.40 -15.37 2.93
N VAL A 212 -0.92 -15.41 2.79
CA VAL A 212 -1.58 -15.10 1.52
C VAL A 212 -1.37 -13.64 1.12
N THR A 213 -1.50 -12.69 2.05
CA THR A 213 -1.22 -11.26 1.79
C THR A 213 0.19 -11.06 1.25
N CYS A 214 1.20 -11.59 1.95
CA CYS A 214 2.60 -11.45 1.58
C CYS A 214 2.91 -12.15 0.24
N LEU A 215 2.32 -13.32 -0.01
CA LEU A 215 2.48 -13.99 -1.30
C LEU A 215 1.84 -13.19 -2.43
N THR A 216 0.61 -12.71 -2.23
CA THR A 216 -0.17 -11.99 -3.24
C THR A 216 0.51 -10.68 -3.62
N ILE A 217 0.89 -9.85 -2.65
CA ILE A 217 1.61 -8.60 -2.92
C ILE A 217 2.93 -8.87 -3.64
N MET A 218 3.61 -9.98 -3.32
CA MET A 218 4.86 -10.34 -3.99
C MET A 218 4.67 -10.72 -5.45
N VAL A 219 3.63 -11.50 -5.75
CA VAL A 219 3.26 -11.83 -7.12
C VAL A 219 2.86 -10.57 -7.88
N LEU A 220 2.00 -9.70 -7.33
CA LEU A 220 1.54 -8.48 -7.99
C LEU A 220 2.69 -7.52 -8.28
N VAL A 221 3.57 -7.24 -7.30
CA VAL A 221 4.76 -6.42 -7.51
C VAL A 221 5.69 -7.06 -8.54
N GLY A 222 5.90 -8.38 -8.48
CA GLY A 222 6.68 -9.12 -9.47
C GLY A 222 6.15 -8.96 -10.90
N LEU A 223 4.83 -9.13 -11.08
CA LEU A 223 4.15 -8.95 -12.37
C LEU A 223 4.27 -7.51 -12.88
N LEU A 224 4.09 -6.51 -12.01
CA LEU A 224 4.27 -5.10 -12.37
C LEU A 224 5.70 -4.79 -12.82
N LEU A 225 6.70 -5.30 -12.11
CA LEU A 225 8.12 -5.14 -12.49
C LEU A 225 8.45 -5.82 -13.84
N LEU A 226 7.77 -6.92 -14.18
CA LEU A 226 7.91 -7.59 -15.48
C LEU A 226 7.20 -6.80 -16.58
N GLY A 227 5.98 -6.32 -16.33
CA GLY A 227 5.17 -5.55 -17.28
C GLY A 227 5.79 -4.18 -17.62
N MET A 228 6.34 -3.49 -16.62
CA MET A 228 7.00 -2.19 -16.79
C MET A 228 8.19 -2.22 -17.77
N ARG A 229 8.85 -3.37 -17.96
CA ARG A 229 9.98 -3.49 -18.89
C ARG A 229 9.54 -3.72 -20.34
N ARG A 230 8.28 -4.12 -20.56
CA ARG A 230 7.76 -4.55 -21.87
C ARG A 230 6.89 -3.50 -22.55
N ILE A 231 6.38 -2.49 -21.83
CA ILE A 231 5.46 -1.51 -22.43
C ILE A 231 5.80 -0.08 -21.98
N PRO A 232 6.52 0.71 -22.81
CA PRO A 232 6.63 2.14 -22.58
C PRO A 232 5.27 2.77 -22.90
N PHE A 233 4.53 3.20 -21.88
CA PHE A 233 3.32 4.00 -22.05
C PHE A 233 3.61 5.48 -21.76
N PRO A 234 4.19 6.25 -22.71
CA PRO A 234 4.49 7.67 -22.50
C PRO A 234 3.24 8.52 -22.22
N TRP A 235 2.06 8.06 -22.65
CA TRP A 235 0.79 8.69 -22.29
C TRP A 235 0.40 8.42 -20.82
N LEU A 236 0.75 7.27 -20.26
CA LEU A 236 0.43 6.92 -18.87
C LEU A 236 1.25 7.75 -17.90
N ASP A 237 2.51 8.07 -18.22
CA ASP A 237 3.34 8.98 -17.40
C ASP A 237 2.72 10.39 -17.32
N ARG A 238 2.01 10.88 -18.35
CA ARG A 238 1.27 12.15 -18.34
C ARG A 238 0.05 12.12 -17.40
N TRP A 239 -0.66 10.99 -17.34
CA TRP A 239 -1.91 10.84 -16.60
C TRP A 239 -1.76 10.09 -15.26
N ALA A 240 -0.55 9.68 -14.89
CA ALA A 240 -0.29 8.84 -13.71
C ALA A 240 -0.84 9.44 -12.42
N THR A 241 -0.66 10.75 -12.21
CA THR A 241 -1.20 11.46 -11.03
C THR A 241 -2.72 11.46 -11.02
N THR A 242 -3.35 11.63 -12.19
CA THR A 242 -4.81 11.57 -12.34
C THR A 242 -5.34 10.17 -12.05
N LEU A 243 -4.71 9.13 -12.62
CA LEU A 243 -5.11 7.75 -12.41
C LEU A 243 -4.96 7.32 -10.94
N ALA A 244 -3.90 7.79 -10.27
CA ALA A 244 -3.75 7.61 -8.82
C ALA A 244 -4.91 8.27 -8.06
N GLY A 245 -5.25 9.52 -8.38
CA GLY A 245 -6.40 10.21 -7.77
C GLY A 245 -7.73 9.49 -7.99
N VAL A 246 -8.00 9.05 -9.23
CA VAL A 246 -9.20 8.27 -9.58
C VAL A 246 -9.26 6.95 -8.82
N SER A 247 -8.12 6.25 -8.68
CA SER A 247 -8.07 5.02 -7.90
C SER A 247 -8.41 5.24 -6.42
N LEU A 248 -7.95 6.34 -5.81
CA LEU A 248 -8.29 6.70 -4.42
C LEU A 248 -9.78 7.01 -4.26
N ILE A 249 -10.37 7.74 -5.20
CA ILE A 249 -11.82 7.99 -5.22
C ILE A 249 -12.60 6.69 -5.35
N ALA A 250 -12.19 5.81 -6.27
CA ALA A 250 -12.84 4.51 -6.47
C ALA A 250 -12.76 3.63 -5.21
N CYS A 251 -11.62 3.62 -4.52
CA CYS A 251 -11.46 2.91 -3.25
C CYS A 251 -12.38 3.47 -2.16
N GLY A 252 -12.39 4.80 -1.96
CA GLY A 252 -13.27 5.43 -0.97
C GLY A 252 -14.76 5.25 -1.28
N ALA A 253 -15.15 5.32 -2.55
CA ALA A 253 -16.53 5.06 -2.98
C ALA A 253 -16.92 3.59 -2.77
N ALA A 254 -16.01 2.64 -2.99
CA ALA A 254 -16.25 1.23 -2.71
C ALA A 254 -16.43 0.96 -1.21
N ILE A 255 -15.61 1.60 -0.35
CA ILE A 255 -15.76 1.50 1.12
C ILE A 255 -17.14 2.01 1.54
N GLN A 256 -17.56 3.19 1.05
CA GLN A 256 -18.89 3.73 1.36
C GLN A 256 -20.04 2.87 0.84
N TRP A 257 -19.91 2.32 -0.38
CA TRP A 257 -20.97 1.50 -0.98
C TRP A 257 -21.11 0.14 -0.30
N LEU A 258 -20.01 -0.44 0.16
CA LEU A 258 -19.98 -1.73 0.86
C LEU A 258 -20.29 -1.61 2.35
N GLY A 259 -20.34 -0.38 2.90
CA GLY A 259 -20.59 -0.15 4.32
C GLY A 259 -19.47 -0.68 5.22
N LEU A 260 -18.23 -0.63 4.73
CA LEU A 260 -17.02 -1.04 5.44
C LEU A 260 -16.47 0.09 6.32
#